data_AF-A0A7S0CHP9-F1
#
_entry.id   AF-A0A7S0CHP9-F1
#
_cell.length_a   1.000
_cell.length_b   1.000
_cell.length_c   1.000
_cell.angle_alpha   90.00
_cell.angle_beta   90.00
_cell.angle_gamma   90.00
#
_symmetry.space_group_name_H-M   'P 1'
#
loop_
_entity.id
_entity.type
_entity.pdbx_description
1 polymer ?
#
loop_
_entity_poly.entity_id
_entity_poly.type
_entity_poly.pdbx_seq_one_letter_code
_entity_poly.pdbx_strand_id
1 'polypeptide(L)'
;VHDKISHQNVRNVMRQIGKLVRGEGIRYESPRYGWPENCYFQKSVKICPLTNVVKLISEGRECEDRWGRDHGNGWLINHPLKKLLRFQQFALTNPDFLTSKCRLVDYCEFR
;
A
#
# COMPACT_ATOMS: atom_id res chain seq x y z
N VAL A 1 25.12 8.93 1.35
CA VAL A 1 24.24 8.27 2.34
C VAL A 1 22.83 8.82 2.17
N HIS A 2 22.06 8.26 1.23
CA HIS A 2 20.70 8.73 0.95
C HIS A 2 19.73 7.64 1.36
N ASP A 3 19.24 7.67 2.61
CA ASP A 3 18.04 6.93 2.98
C ASP A 3 17.51 7.34 4.36
N LYS A 4 16.93 8.54 4.44
CA LYS A 4 15.96 8.82 5.51
C LYS A 4 14.57 8.84 4.89
N ILE A 5 14.03 7.66 4.58
CA ILE A 5 12.60 7.52 4.35
C ILE A 5 11.91 8.07 5.61
N SER A 6 11.05 9.07 5.44
CA SER A 6 10.33 9.65 6.58
C SER A 6 9.56 8.56 7.34
N HIS A 7 9.78 8.45 8.65
CA HIS A 7 9.05 7.54 9.52
C HIS A 7 7.54 7.76 9.42
N GLN A 8 7.11 8.99 9.12
CA GLN A 8 5.70 9.30 8.87
C GLN A 8 5.18 8.60 7.62
N ASN A 9 5.95 8.58 6.53
CA ASN A 9 5.56 7.94 5.29
C ASN A 9 5.50 6.42 5.44
N VAL A 10 6.45 5.83 6.18
CA VAL A 10 6.41 4.41 6.53
C VAL A 10 5.14 4.07 7.31
N ARG A 11 4.85 4.83 8.38
CA ARG A 11 3.64 4.64 9.19
C ARG A 11 2.37 4.79 8.36
N ASN A 12 2.31 5.79 7.49
CA ASN A 12 1.16 6.02 6.62
C ASN A 12 0.93 4.85 5.68
N VAL A 13 1.97 4.39 4.97
CA VAL A 13 1.89 3.24 4.06
C VAL A 13 1.47 1.98 4.80
N MET A 14 2.15 1.65 5.90
CA MET A 14 1.84 0.45 6.68
C MET A 14 0.43 0.48 7.26
N ARG A 15 -0.05 1.66 7.68
CA ARG A 15 -1.44 1.83 8.13
C ARG A 15 -2.43 1.47 7.03
N GLN A 16 -2.26 1.98 5.81
CA GLN A 16 -3.20 1.67 4.71
C GLN A 16 -3.14 0.21 4.29
N ILE A 17 -1.93 -0.37 4.19
CA ILE A 17 -1.77 -1.80 3.90
C ILE A 17 -2.46 -2.64 4.99
N GLY A 18 -2.28 -2.29 6.26
CA GLY A 18 -2.93 -2.97 7.38
C GLY A 18 -4.46 -2.97 7.30
N LYS A 19 -5.06 -1.85 6.85
CA LYS A 19 -6.52 -1.78 6.61
C LYS A 19 -6.96 -2.77 5.53
N LEU A 20 -6.24 -2.82 4.41
CA LEU A 20 -6.53 -3.72 3.30
C LEU A 20 -6.38 -5.20 3.70
N VAL A 21 -5.35 -5.53 4.48
CA VAL A 21 -5.14 -6.91 4.98
C VAL A 21 -6.27 -7.34 5.90
N ARG A 22 -6.79 -6.43 6.73
CA ARG A 22 -7.94 -6.71 7.61
C ARG A 22 -9.29 -6.67 6.90
N GLY A 23 -9.35 -6.17 5.67
CA GLY A 23 -10.59 -5.99 4.93
C GLY A 23 -11.41 -4.77 5.35
N GLU A 24 -10.82 -3.84 6.10
CA GLU A 24 -11.46 -2.57 6.50
C GLU A 24 -11.69 -1.64 5.31
N GLY A 25 -10.90 -1.83 4.24
CA GLY A 25 -10.84 -0.92 3.11
C GLY A 25 -10.18 0.42 3.47
N ILE A 26 -9.83 1.18 2.44
CA ILE A 26 -9.31 2.54 2.61
C ILE A 26 -10.48 3.50 2.41
N ARG A 27 -10.91 4.15 3.51
CA ARG A 27 -11.97 5.16 3.49
C ARG A 27 -11.51 6.39 2.71
N TYR A 28 -12.31 6.78 1.75
CA TYR A 28 -12.10 7.89 0.83
C TYR A 28 -13.09 9.01 1.19
N GLU A 29 -12.87 9.68 2.32
CA GLU A 29 -13.81 10.66 2.83
C GLU A 29 -13.09 11.87 3.40
N SER A 30 -13.46 13.04 2.91
CA SER A 30 -13.01 14.32 3.43
C SER A 30 -13.93 15.43 2.93
N PRO A 31 -14.75 16.04 3.79
CA PRO A 31 -15.55 17.21 3.42
C PRO A 31 -14.68 18.36 2.87
N ARG A 32 -13.43 18.47 3.35
CA ARG A 32 -12.44 19.45 2.88
C ARG A 32 -12.09 19.28 1.40
N TYR A 33 -12.14 18.07 0.88
CA TYR A 33 -11.80 17.74 -0.51
C TYR A 33 -13.04 17.43 -1.37
N GLY A 34 -14.24 17.63 -0.82
CA GLY A 34 -15.49 17.35 -1.52
C GLY A 34 -15.79 15.87 -1.74
N TRP A 35 -15.13 14.96 -1.02
CA TRP A 35 -15.39 13.53 -1.15
C TRP A 35 -16.66 13.11 -0.42
N PRO A 36 -17.53 12.29 -1.03
CA PRO A 36 -18.76 11.85 -0.39
C PRO A 36 -18.48 10.98 0.84
N GLU A 37 -19.42 10.97 1.78
CA GLU A 37 -19.36 10.04 2.90
C GLU A 37 -19.47 8.58 2.43
N ASN A 38 -18.89 7.67 3.21
CA ASN A 38 -18.98 6.23 2.99
C ASN A 38 -18.38 5.71 1.67
N CYS A 39 -17.43 6.45 1.05
CA CYS A 39 -16.65 5.94 -0.07
C CYS A 39 -15.47 5.10 0.43
N TYR A 40 -15.26 3.93 -0.16
CA TYR A 40 -14.17 3.04 0.25
C TYR A 40 -13.54 2.34 -0.94
N PHE A 41 -12.23 2.23 -0.91
CA PHE A 41 -11.48 1.31 -1.74
C PHE A 41 -11.34 -0.05 -1.04
N GLN A 42 -11.79 -1.13 -1.70
CA GLN A 42 -11.63 -2.52 -1.24
C GLN A 42 -12.22 -2.83 0.16
N LYS A 43 -13.39 -2.28 0.49
CA LYS A 43 -14.09 -2.60 1.76
C LYS A 43 -14.58 -4.05 1.74
N SER A 44 -14.42 -4.75 2.86
CA SER A 44 -14.78 -6.16 3.04
C SER A 44 -13.97 -7.14 2.17
N VAL A 45 -12.94 -6.66 1.46
CA VAL A 45 -12.03 -7.49 0.68
C VAL A 45 -10.68 -7.52 1.39
N LYS A 46 -10.26 -8.72 1.82
CA LYS A 46 -8.94 -8.92 2.41
C LYS A 46 -7.91 -9.15 1.31
N ILE A 47 -6.81 -8.40 1.38
CA ILE A 47 -5.65 -8.67 0.51
C ILE A 47 -4.62 -9.52 1.25
N CYS A 48 -3.86 -10.31 0.49
CA CYS A 48 -2.76 -11.13 0.98
C CYS A 48 -1.56 -11.03 0.01
N PRO A 49 -0.38 -11.58 0.37
CA PRO A 49 0.80 -11.55 -0.50
C PRO A 49 0.59 -12.19 -1.89
N LEU A 50 -0.38 -13.10 -2.02
CA LEU A 50 -0.73 -13.76 -3.29
C LEU A 50 -1.78 -12.99 -4.11
N THR A 51 -2.33 -11.89 -3.58
CA THR A 51 -3.29 -11.08 -4.32
C THR A 51 -2.64 -10.51 -5.59
N ASN A 52 -3.42 -10.41 -6.66
CA ASN A 52 -2.99 -9.74 -7.88
C ASN A 52 -2.87 -8.22 -7.66
N VAL A 53 -1.68 -7.77 -7.26
CA VAL A 53 -1.41 -6.36 -6.92
C VAL A 53 -1.52 -5.46 -8.15
N VAL A 54 -1.23 -5.97 -9.35
CA VAL A 54 -1.38 -5.20 -10.59
C VAL A 54 -2.85 -4.84 -10.82
N LYS A 55 -3.76 -5.80 -10.60
CA LYS A 55 -5.21 -5.54 -10.65
C LYS A 55 -5.63 -4.51 -9.60
N LEU A 56 -5.15 -4.65 -8.35
CA LEU A 56 -5.44 -3.68 -7.29
C LEU A 56 -4.99 -2.26 -7.67
N ILE A 57 -3.86 -2.10 -8.36
CA ILE A 57 -3.39 -0.79 -8.85
C ILE A 57 -4.35 -0.22 -9.89
N SER A 58 -4.88 -1.03 -10.81
CA SER A 58 -5.89 -0.58 -11.78
C SER A 58 -7.17 -0.14 -11.07
N GLU A 59 -7.70 -0.97 -10.18
CA GLU A 59 -8.90 -0.67 -9.38
C GLU A 59 -8.69 0.59 -8.51
N GLY A 60 -7.47 0.81 -8.01
CA GLY A 60 -7.10 2.00 -7.27
C GLY A 60 -7.14 3.27 -8.12
N ARG A 61 -6.77 3.19 -9.40
CA ARG A 61 -6.92 4.32 -10.34
C ARG A 61 -8.37 4.58 -10.66
N GLU A 62 -9.15 3.54 -10.94
CA GLU A 62 -10.60 3.66 -11.20
C GLU A 62 -11.33 4.29 -9.99
N CYS A 63 -10.91 3.95 -8.77
CA CYS A 63 -11.37 4.55 -7.53
C CYS A 63 -11.06 6.06 -7.47
N GLU A 64 -9.83 6.46 -7.79
CA GLU A 64 -9.44 7.88 -7.85
C GLU A 64 -10.15 8.64 -8.99
N ASP A 65 -10.38 8.00 -10.13
CA ASP A 65 -11.12 8.62 -11.25
C ASP A 65 -12.61 8.80 -10.90
N ARG A 66 -13.18 7.88 -10.11
CA ARG A 66 -14.59 7.92 -9.69
C ARG A 66 -14.86 8.97 -8.60
N TRP A 67 -13.98 9.10 -7.61
CA TRP A 67 -14.23 9.90 -6.42
C TRP A 67 -13.33 11.12 -6.27
N GLY A 68 -12.40 11.34 -7.20
CA GLY A 68 -11.40 12.39 -7.15
C GLY A 68 -10.02 11.83 -6.80
N ARG A 69 -8.98 12.59 -7.12
CA ARG A 69 -7.59 12.19 -6.87
C ARG A 69 -7.17 12.46 -5.44
N ASP A 70 -6.27 11.63 -4.91
CA ASP A 70 -5.69 11.84 -3.60
C ASP A 70 -4.90 13.16 -3.55
N HIS A 71 -5.37 14.10 -2.72
CA HIS A 71 -4.72 15.39 -2.49
C HIS A 71 -3.40 15.28 -1.73
N GLY A 72 -3.13 14.12 -1.10
CA GLY A 72 -1.89 13.82 -0.41
C GLY A 72 -0.79 13.26 -1.32
N ASN A 73 -0.71 13.63 -2.60
CA ASN A 73 0.30 13.11 -3.54
C ASN A 73 0.32 11.58 -3.66
N GLY A 74 -0.82 10.91 -3.47
CA GLY A 74 -0.96 9.46 -3.62
C GLY A 74 -0.61 8.63 -2.37
N TRP A 75 -0.37 9.24 -1.21
CA TRP A 75 -0.10 8.51 0.04
C TRP A 75 -1.28 7.66 0.54
N LEU A 76 -2.49 7.88 0.03
CA LEU A 76 -3.69 7.18 0.44
C LEU A 76 -3.82 5.79 -0.19
N ILE A 77 -3.68 5.67 -1.52
CA ILE A 77 -3.86 4.41 -2.27
C ILE A 77 -2.62 4.08 -3.09
N ASN A 78 -2.21 4.98 -3.98
CA ASN A 78 -1.21 4.73 -5.01
C ASN A 78 0.16 4.31 -4.43
N HIS A 79 0.71 5.07 -3.48
CA HIS A 79 1.97 4.74 -2.82
C HIS A 79 1.92 3.42 -2.06
N PRO A 80 0.92 3.15 -1.19
CA PRO A 80 0.74 1.83 -0.58
C PRO A 80 0.76 0.66 -1.56
N LEU A 81 -0.02 0.73 -2.65
CA LEU A 81 -0.11 -0.35 -3.63
C LEU A 81 1.21 -0.55 -4.41
N LYS A 82 1.89 0.54 -4.80
CA LYS A 82 3.21 0.47 -5.43
C LYS A 82 4.25 -0.19 -4.51
N LYS A 83 4.21 0.09 -3.21
CA LYS A 83 5.13 -0.51 -2.24
C LYS A 83 4.82 -2.00 -2.04
N LEU A 84 3.54 -2.37 -2.00
CA LEU A 84 3.13 -3.77 -1.96
C LEU A 84 3.62 -4.55 -3.20
N LEU A 85 3.50 -3.97 -4.40
CA LEU A 85 4.00 -4.58 -5.64
C LEU A 85 5.51 -4.79 -5.59
N ARG A 86 6.26 -3.77 -5.15
CA ARG A 86 7.73 -3.87 -5.00
C ARG A 86 8.11 -4.96 -4.00
N PHE A 87 7.37 -5.07 -2.90
CA PHE A 87 7.60 -6.13 -1.92
C PHE A 87 7.33 -7.52 -2.52
N GLN A 88 6.22 -7.67 -3.27
CA GLN A 88 5.91 -8.91 -3.97
C GLN A 88 7.01 -9.30 -4.98
N GLN A 89 7.50 -8.34 -5.77
CA GLN A 89 8.61 -8.54 -6.70
C GLN A 89 9.89 -8.96 -5.95
N PHE A 90 10.23 -8.27 -4.87
CA PHE A 90 11.39 -8.58 -4.05
C PHE A 90 11.32 -10.00 -3.47
N ALA A 91 10.16 -10.42 -2.96
CA ALA A 91 9.96 -11.76 -2.43
C ALA A 91 10.10 -12.85 -3.51
N LEU A 92 9.61 -12.58 -4.73
CA LEU A 92 9.74 -13.50 -5.87
C LEU A 92 11.18 -13.63 -6.36
N THR A 93 11.96 -12.54 -6.35
CA THR A 93 13.36 -12.55 -6.79
C THR A 93 14.33 -12.99 -5.70
N ASN A 94 13.91 -13.04 -4.44
CA ASN A 94 14.75 -13.42 -3.30
C ASN A 94 13.95 -14.39 -2.38
N PRO A 95 13.65 -15.62 -2.84
CA PRO A 95 12.82 -16.56 -2.08
C PRO A 95 13.41 -16.89 -0.70
N ASP A 96 14.74 -16.95 -0.58
CA ASP A 96 15.45 -17.20 0.67
C ASP A 96 15.10 -16.16 1.77
N PHE A 97 14.74 -14.94 1.37
CA PHE A 97 14.29 -13.90 2.31
C PHE A 97 13.05 -14.34 3.09
N LEU A 98 12.10 -15.01 2.44
CA LEU A 98 10.84 -15.44 3.07
C LEU A 98 11.07 -16.51 4.14
N THR A 99 12.15 -17.29 4.01
CA THR A 99 12.57 -18.30 4.99
C THR A 99 13.60 -17.77 5.99
N SER A 100 14.16 -16.58 5.75
CA SER A 100 15.17 -15.99 6.61
C SER A 100 14.56 -15.44 7.90
N LYS A 101 15.34 -15.45 8.98
CA LYS A 101 14.99 -14.73 10.22
C LYS A 101 15.27 -13.22 10.12
N CYS A 102 15.80 -12.75 8.99
CA CYS A 102 16.20 -11.35 8.80
C CYS A 102 14.98 -10.44 8.66
N ARG A 103 15.06 -9.26 9.27
CA ARG A 103 14.18 -8.15 8.92
C ARG A 103 14.66 -7.54 7.60
N LEU A 104 13.78 -6.86 6.88
CA LEU A 104 14.09 -6.26 5.58
C LEU A 104 15.27 -5.27 5.63
N VAL A 105 15.49 -4.64 6.78
CA VAL A 105 16.65 -3.78 7.07
C VAL A 105 17.96 -4.54 7.16
N ASP A 106 17.94 -5.77 7.66
CA ASP A 106 19.14 -6.59 7.81
C ASP A 106 19.59 -7.13 6.44
N TYR A 107 18.64 -7.43 5.54
CA TYR A 107 18.95 -8.00 4.21
C TYR A 107 19.82 -7.09 3.33
N CYS A 108 19.72 -5.76 3.48
CA CYS A 108 20.56 -4.82 2.73
C CYS A 108 22.02 -4.78 3.21
N GLU A 109 22.29 -5.21 4.44
CA GLU A 109 23.64 -5.21 5.03
C GLU A 109 24.36 -6.56 4.80
N PHE A 110 23.60 -7.62 4.55
CA PHE A 110 24.13 -8.99 4.32
C PHE A 110 24.45 -9.32 2.86
N ARG A 111 24.35 -8.35 1.92
CA ARG A 111 24.58 -8.57 0.49
C ARG A 111 25.79 -7.83 -0.05
#